data_AF-A0A812JRY5-F1
#
_entry.id   AF-A0A812JRY5-F1
#
_cell.length_a   1.000
_cell.length_b   1.000
_cell.length_c   1.000
_cell.angle_alpha   90.00
_cell.angle_beta   90.00
_cell.angle_gamma   90.00
#
_symmetry.space_group_name_H-M   'P 1'
#
loop_
_entity.id
_entity.type
_entity.pdbx_description
1 polymer ?
#
loop_
_entity_poly.entity_id
_entity_poly.type
_entity_poly.pdbx_seq_one_letter_code
_entity_poly.pdbx_strand_id
1 'polypeptide(L)'
;MWSQQIGHTRSSDTTIIMRGVHRQHSVGMFTSLLQQTCSKSSELTTFNFVYLPCAREDDNVNLGLAFVNFESPAACKAFLAVLKTENAGQFYVRYAGRASLQGRSLNLLHLLKTRGHEGLIGPGAPRVYRNSQRVSLSEIMLNELPRVELQHVPW
;
A
#
# COMPACT_ATOMS: atom_id res chain seq x y z
N MET A 1 17.68 2.83 -21.73
CA MET A 1 16.25 2.46 -21.67
C MET A 1 16.05 1.64 -20.41
N TRP A 2 15.39 2.17 -19.38
CA TRP A 2 15.22 1.45 -18.10
C TRP A 2 14.14 0.38 -18.29
N SER A 3 14.47 -0.90 -18.07
CA SER A 3 13.49 -1.99 -18.20
C SER A 3 12.69 -2.14 -16.91
N GLN A 4 11.37 -2.15 -17.06
CA GLN A 4 10.45 -2.39 -15.97
C GLN A 4 10.37 -3.89 -15.67
N GLN A 5 10.40 -4.24 -14.39
CA GLN A 5 10.32 -5.64 -13.92
C GLN A 5 9.04 -5.85 -13.11
N ILE A 6 8.02 -6.48 -13.71
CA ILE A 6 6.82 -6.90 -12.99
C ILE A 6 6.95 -8.38 -12.62
N GLY A 7 7.07 -8.65 -11.32
CA GLY A 7 7.18 -9.98 -10.74
C GLY A 7 5.85 -10.73 -10.70
N HIS A 8 5.90 -11.96 -10.19
CA HIS A 8 4.72 -12.82 -10.02
C HIS A 8 4.30 -12.87 -8.54
N THR A 9 3.03 -13.12 -8.28
CA THR A 9 2.47 -13.39 -6.96
C THR A 9 2.14 -14.87 -6.78
N ARG A 10 2.19 -15.36 -5.54
CA ARG A 10 1.65 -16.67 -5.18
C ARG A 10 0.12 -16.58 -5.06
N SER A 11 -0.55 -17.73 -5.06
CA SER A 11 -2.02 -17.82 -4.96
C SER A 11 -2.60 -17.23 -3.68
N SER A 12 -1.79 -17.06 -2.63
CA SER A 12 -2.18 -16.49 -1.34
C SER A 12 -1.75 -15.03 -1.14
N ASP A 13 -1.03 -14.43 -2.08
CA ASP A 13 -0.42 -13.11 -1.87
C ASP A 13 -1.43 -11.99 -2.11
N THR A 14 -1.55 -11.08 -1.15
CA THR A 14 -2.43 -9.91 -1.21
C THR A 14 -1.66 -8.60 -1.21
N THR A 15 -0.38 -8.58 -0.82
CA THR A 15 0.42 -7.36 -0.72
C THR A 15 1.53 -7.31 -1.76
N ILE A 16 1.61 -6.19 -2.48
CA ILE A 16 2.73 -5.90 -3.37
C ILE A 16 3.62 -4.82 -2.79
N ILE A 17 4.89 -4.87 -3.17
CA ILE A 17 5.82 -3.76 -3.07
C ILE A 17 6.06 -3.19 -4.46
N MET A 18 6.07 -1.87 -4.57
CA MET A 18 6.39 -1.11 -5.77
C MET A 18 7.65 -0.29 -5.50
N ARG A 19 8.66 -0.40 -6.37
CA ARG A 19 9.96 0.27 -6.24
C ARG A 19 10.21 1.19 -7.43
N GLY A 20 10.88 2.30 -7.16
CA GLY A 20 11.14 3.36 -8.14
C GLY A 20 9.99 4.34 -8.30
N VAL A 21 8.98 4.32 -7.42
CA VAL A 21 7.86 5.28 -7.42
C VAL A 21 8.39 6.71 -7.48
N HIS A 22 7.74 7.59 -8.26
CA HIS A 22 8.16 8.98 -8.37
C HIS A 22 8.20 9.66 -6.99
N ARG A 23 9.35 10.18 -6.57
CA ARG A 23 9.59 10.62 -5.17
C ARG A 23 8.75 11.82 -4.73
N GLN A 24 8.22 12.58 -5.69
CA GLN A 24 7.31 13.71 -5.44
C GLN A 24 5.83 13.32 -5.41
N HIS A 25 5.49 12.05 -5.66
CA HIS A 25 4.12 11.60 -5.43
C HIS A 25 3.80 11.69 -3.94
N SER A 26 2.74 12.42 -3.60
CA SER A 26 2.10 12.30 -2.30
C SER A 26 1.30 11.00 -2.23
N VAL A 27 1.00 10.54 -1.01
CA VAL A 27 0.11 9.38 -0.82
C VAL A 27 -1.29 9.63 -1.44
N GLY A 28 -1.70 10.91 -1.52
CA GLY A 28 -2.88 11.37 -2.25
C GLY A 28 -2.84 11.04 -3.73
N MET A 29 -1.85 11.58 -4.43
CA MET A 29 -1.68 11.37 -5.87
C MET A 29 -1.52 9.88 -6.20
N PHE A 30 -0.70 9.17 -5.41
CA PHE A 30 -0.48 7.74 -5.60
C PHE A 30 -1.77 6.94 -5.44
N THR A 31 -2.59 7.25 -4.42
CA THR A 31 -3.90 6.62 -4.25
C THR A 31 -4.82 6.90 -5.45
N SER A 32 -4.89 8.15 -5.92
CA SER A 32 -5.76 8.49 -7.04
C SER A 32 -5.38 7.72 -8.31
N LEU A 33 -4.09 7.53 -8.56
CA LEU A 33 -3.59 6.68 -9.66
C LEU A 33 -3.98 5.21 -9.47
N LEU A 34 -3.89 4.68 -8.24
CA LEU A 34 -4.35 3.32 -7.93
C LEU A 34 -5.85 3.17 -8.20
N GLN A 35 -6.68 4.12 -7.75
CA GLN A 35 -8.13 4.11 -7.97
C GLN A 35 -8.45 4.16 -9.46
N GLN A 36 -7.83 5.08 -10.21
CA GLN A 36 -8.00 5.18 -11.66
C GLN A 36 -7.62 3.88 -12.37
N THR A 37 -6.54 3.22 -11.94
CA THR A 37 -6.11 1.94 -12.51
C THR A 37 -7.10 0.82 -12.19
N CYS A 38 -7.59 0.75 -10.95
CA CYS A 38 -8.57 -0.26 -10.53
C CYS A 38 -9.92 -0.05 -11.25
N SER A 39 -10.33 1.18 -11.53
CA SER A 39 -11.60 1.46 -12.23
C SER A 39 -11.63 1.00 -13.69
N LYS A 40 -10.49 0.61 -14.29
CA LYS A 40 -10.43 0.17 -15.69
C LYS A 40 -11.00 -1.23 -15.95
N SER A 41 -11.22 -2.03 -14.92
CA SER A 41 -11.83 -3.35 -15.05
C SER A 41 -12.75 -3.62 -13.86
N SER A 42 -13.96 -4.10 -14.14
CA SER A 42 -14.92 -4.53 -13.11
C SER A 42 -14.43 -5.72 -12.29
N GLU A 43 -13.44 -6.45 -12.78
CA GLU A 43 -12.80 -7.56 -12.07
C GLU A 43 -11.73 -7.09 -11.06
N LEU A 44 -11.30 -5.83 -11.13
CA LEU A 44 -10.35 -5.24 -10.18
C LEU A 44 -11.11 -4.86 -8.91
N THR A 45 -11.17 -5.79 -7.97
CA THR A 45 -11.57 -5.50 -6.59
C THR A 45 -10.50 -4.69 -5.87
N THR A 46 -10.94 -3.91 -4.88
CA THR A 46 -10.20 -2.74 -4.41
C THR A 46 -9.07 -3.08 -3.47
N PHE A 47 -8.10 -2.17 -3.38
CA PHE A 47 -7.07 -2.21 -2.37
C PHE A 47 -7.65 -1.72 -1.04
N ASN A 48 -7.14 -2.27 0.06
CA ASN A 48 -7.62 -1.95 1.40
C ASN A 48 -6.54 -1.33 2.29
N PHE A 49 -5.31 -1.23 1.80
CA PHE A 49 -4.19 -0.57 2.46
C PHE A 49 -3.18 -0.04 1.43
N VAL A 50 -2.73 1.18 1.64
CA VAL A 50 -1.70 1.86 0.83
C VAL A 50 -0.73 2.53 1.79
N TYR A 51 0.55 2.22 1.66
CA TYR A 51 1.61 2.87 2.42
C TYR A 51 2.70 3.39 1.49
N LEU A 52 2.97 4.69 1.59
CA LEU A 52 3.99 5.39 0.82
C LEU A 52 4.96 6.01 1.83
N PRO A 53 6.01 5.28 2.28
CA PRO A 53 6.94 5.79 3.27
C PRO A 53 7.66 7.06 2.79
N CYS A 54 7.72 8.06 3.66
CA CYS A 54 8.51 9.28 3.47
C CYS A 54 9.83 9.24 4.25
N ALA A 55 10.76 10.11 3.84
CA ALA A 55 11.96 10.38 4.62
C ALA A 55 11.56 10.94 5.99
N ARG A 56 12.32 10.63 7.05
CA ARG A 56 12.02 11.15 8.40
C ARG A 56 12.22 12.66 8.48
N GLU A 57 13.11 13.17 7.63
CA GLU A 57 13.56 14.54 7.60
C GLU A 57 12.68 15.43 6.70
N ASP A 58 11.91 14.82 5.78
CA ASP A 58 11.00 15.53 4.86
C ASP A 58 9.80 14.64 4.48
N ASP A 59 8.66 14.91 5.10
CA ASP A 59 7.40 14.22 4.84
C ASP A 59 6.86 14.46 3.42
N ASN A 60 7.41 15.42 2.67
CA ASN A 60 6.99 15.69 1.29
C ASN A 60 7.69 14.81 0.25
N VAL A 61 8.72 14.06 0.64
CA VAL A 61 9.52 13.23 -0.27
C VAL A 61 9.41 11.76 0.11
N ASN A 62 8.79 10.96 -0.76
CA ASN A 62 8.72 9.52 -0.56
C ASN A 62 10.06 8.83 -0.86
N LEU A 63 10.23 7.64 -0.28
CA LEU A 63 11.45 6.82 -0.42
C LEU A 63 11.54 6.08 -1.76
N GLY A 64 10.67 6.38 -2.72
CA GLY A 64 10.55 5.64 -3.99
C GLY A 64 10.00 4.23 -3.80
N LEU A 65 9.33 3.97 -2.68
CA LEU A 65 8.75 2.69 -2.30
C LEU A 65 7.27 2.88 -2.02
N ALA A 66 6.43 1.95 -2.44
CA ALA A 66 5.05 1.87 -1.99
C ALA A 66 4.67 0.42 -1.67
N PHE A 67 3.76 0.25 -0.72
CA PHE A 67 3.16 -1.03 -0.38
C PHE A 67 1.66 -0.91 -0.56
N VAL A 68 1.07 -1.89 -1.25
CA VAL A 68 -0.38 -1.92 -1.52
C VAL A 68 -0.90 -3.30 -1.17
N ASN A 69 -1.88 -3.37 -0.29
CA ASN A 69 -2.61 -4.61 -0.01
C ASN A 69 -3.96 -4.60 -0.69
N PHE A 70 -4.27 -5.69 -1.37
CA PHE A 70 -5.54 -5.95 -2.03
C PHE A 70 -6.47 -6.78 -1.14
N GLU A 71 -7.78 -6.65 -1.37
CA GLU A 71 -8.78 -7.43 -0.62
C GLU A 71 -8.68 -8.94 -0.87
N SER A 72 -8.18 -9.35 -2.05
CA SER A 72 -8.00 -10.76 -2.38
C SER A 72 -6.70 -11.00 -3.18
N PRO A 73 -6.18 -12.25 -3.17
CA PRO A 73 -5.05 -12.60 -4.03
C PRO A 73 -5.37 -12.50 -5.52
N ALA A 74 -6.62 -12.74 -5.90
CA ALA A 74 -7.09 -12.57 -7.27
C ALA A 74 -6.98 -11.11 -7.72
N ALA A 75 -7.43 -10.16 -6.89
CA ALA A 75 -7.28 -8.73 -7.14
C ALA A 75 -5.81 -8.31 -7.26
N CYS A 76 -4.95 -8.81 -6.36
CA CYS A 76 -3.51 -8.58 -6.42
C CYS A 76 -2.89 -9.04 -7.74
N LYS A 77 -3.25 -10.25 -8.20
CA LYS A 77 -2.76 -10.82 -9.46
C LYS A 77 -3.28 -10.01 -10.67
N ALA A 78 -4.56 -9.65 -10.68
CA ALA A 78 -5.16 -8.85 -11.74
C ALA A 78 -4.51 -7.47 -11.85
N PHE A 79 -4.26 -6.79 -10.73
CA PHE A 79 -3.59 -5.49 -10.72
C PHE A 79 -2.18 -5.56 -11.31
N LEU A 80 -1.37 -6.57 -10.95
CA LEU A 80 -0.04 -6.75 -11.53
C LEU A 80 -0.09 -7.02 -13.03
N ALA A 81 -1.10 -7.75 -13.53
CA ALA A 81 -1.29 -7.96 -14.95
C ALA A 81 -1.54 -6.63 -15.69
N VAL A 82 -2.40 -5.76 -15.14
CA VAL A 82 -2.69 -4.42 -15.68
C VAL A 82 -1.45 -3.51 -15.63
N LEU A 83 -0.68 -3.59 -14.55
CA LEU A 83 0.53 -2.81 -14.39
C LEU A 83 1.61 -3.21 -15.41
N LYS A 84 1.61 -4.47 -15.86
CA LYS A 84 2.51 -4.98 -16.91
C LYS A 84 2.14 -4.47 -18.30
N THR A 85 0.85 -4.25 -18.58
CA THR A 85 0.39 -3.92 -19.93
C THR A 85 0.29 -2.42 -20.20
N GLU A 86 -0.17 -1.60 -19.25
CA GLU A 86 -0.65 -0.25 -19.64
C GLU A 86 -0.36 0.90 -18.67
N ASN A 87 -0.07 0.67 -17.37
CA ASN A 87 -0.17 1.75 -16.38
C ASN A 87 1.09 2.05 -15.56
N ALA A 88 2.18 1.28 -15.68
CA ALA A 88 3.35 1.50 -14.84
C ALA A 88 4.10 2.80 -15.10
N GLY A 89 4.03 3.35 -16.31
CA GLY A 89 4.63 4.63 -16.67
C GLY A 89 4.07 5.78 -15.84
N GLN A 90 2.77 5.76 -15.52
CA GLN A 90 2.13 6.80 -14.69
C GLN A 90 2.57 6.74 -13.22
N PHE A 91 2.84 5.54 -12.71
CA PHE A 91 3.40 5.38 -11.37
C PHE A 91 4.93 5.59 -11.33
N TYR A 92 5.59 5.66 -12.50
CA TYR A 92 7.05 5.61 -12.68
C TYR A 92 7.70 4.40 -12.02
N VAL A 93 7.01 3.26 -11.96
CA VAL A 93 7.48 2.10 -11.20
C VAL A 93 8.51 1.32 -11.99
N ARG A 94 9.69 1.11 -11.39
CA ARG A 94 10.75 0.25 -11.95
C ARG A 94 10.49 -1.23 -11.68
N TYR A 95 9.92 -1.54 -10.52
CA TYR A 95 9.61 -2.90 -10.12
C TYR A 95 8.30 -2.98 -9.33
N ALA A 96 7.47 -3.96 -9.61
CA ALA A 96 6.39 -4.35 -8.69
C ALA A 96 6.31 -5.87 -8.57
N GLY A 97 6.06 -6.36 -7.36
CA GLY A 97 5.95 -7.79 -7.08
C GLY A 97 5.53 -8.04 -5.64
N ARG A 98 5.56 -9.29 -5.17
CA ARG A 98 5.13 -9.60 -3.79
C ARG A 98 5.97 -8.82 -2.77
N ALA A 99 5.30 -8.28 -1.76
CA ALA A 99 5.97 -7.80 -0.56
C ALA A 99 6.41 -8.97 0.33
N SER A 100 7.45 -8.79 1.14
CA SER A 100 7.85 -9.82 2.12
C SER A 100 6.78 -10.04 3.20
N LEU A 101 6.05 -8.97 3.54
CA LEU A 101 4.94 -8.99 4.50
C LEU A 101 3.60 -8.95 3.76
N GLN A 102 2.75 -9.94 4.01
CA GLN A 102 1.48 -10.15 3.33
C GLN A 102 0.30 -9.88 4.26
N GLY A 103 -0.76 -9.26 3.74
CA GLY A 103 -1.98 -8.95 4.48
C GLY A 103 -1.96 -7.61 5.19
N ARG A 104 -3.10 -6.90 5.18
CA ARG A 104 -3.24 -5.57 5.78
C ARG A 104 -2.88 -5.54 7.27
N SER A 105 -3.46 -6.43 8.08
CA SER A 105 -3.31 -6.38 9.54
C SER A 105 -1.86 -6.61 9.97
N LEU A 106 -1.14 -7.52 9.31
CA LEU A 106 0.30 -7.72 9.54
C LEU A 106 1.13 -6.49 9.15
N ASN A 107 0.81 -5.84 8.03
CA ASN A 107 1.47 -4.60 7.62
C ASN A 107 1.23 -3.46 8.63
N LEU A 108 -0.01 -3.29 9.12
CA LEU A 108 -0.34 -2.31 10.15
C LEU A 108 0.41 -2.59 11.45
N LEU A 109 0.43 -3.84 11.89
CA LEU A 109 1.16 -4.25 13.08
C LEU A 109 2.66 -3.98 12.97
N HIS A 110 3.24 -4.26 11.80
CA HIS A 110 4.65 -3.97 11.57
C HIS A 110 4.94 -2.46 11.64
N LEU A 111 4.08 -1.62 11.06
CA LEU A 111 4.23 -0.17 11.16
C LEU A 111 4.12 0.33 12.60
N LEU A 112 3.13 -0.16 13.34
CA LEU A 112 2.98 0.16 14.75
C LEU A 112 4.24 -0.21 15.56
N LYS A 113 4.77 -1.43 15.37
CA LYS A 113 5.97 -1.91 16.09
C LYS A 113 7.24 -1.14 15.73
N THR A 114 7.36 -0.65 14.50
CA THR A 114 8.60 -0.03 14.00
C THR A 114 8.61 1.49 14.06
N ARG A 115 7.44 2.13 14.03
CA ARG A 115 7.27 3.59 13.98
C ARG A 115 6.47 4.15 15.15
N GLY A 116 5.93 3.29 16.02
CA GLY A 116 5.03 3.71 17.08
C GLY A 116 3.77 4.37 16.54
N HIS A 117 3.13 5.18 17.39
CA HIS A 117 1.88 5.86 17.05
C HIS A 117 2.07 6.96 16.00
N GLU A 118 3.21 7.66 16.02
CA GLU A 118 3.53 8.74 15.08
C GLU A 118 3.50 8.29 13.61
N GLY A 119 3.99 7.08 13.33
CA GLY A 119 3.97 6.49 11.99
C GLY A 119 2.57 6.18 11.44
N LEU A 120 1.54 6.34 12.26
CA LEU A 120 0.14 6.03 11.97
C LEU A 120 -0.75 7.29 11.92
N ILE A 121 -0.27 8.44 12.42
CA ILE A 121 -1.03 9.69 12.43
C ILE A 121 -0.42 10.80 11.57
N GLY A 122 0.85 10.69 11.19
CA GLY A 122 1.55 11.71 10.39
C GLY A 122 1.17 11.75 8.91
N PRO A 123 1.68 12.72 8.14
CA PRO A 123 1.43 12.85 6.69
C PRO A 123 1.83 11.62 5.87
N GLY A 124 2.85 10.89 6.34
CA GLY A 124 3.33 9.63 5.76
C GLY A 124 2.59 8.37 6.27
N ALA A 125 1.53 8.52 7.07
CA ALA A 125 0.76 7.40 7.59
C ALA A 125 0.10 6.58 6.46
N PRO A 126 -0.06 5.26 6.66
CA PRO A 126 -0.78 4.44 5.71
C PRO A 126 -2.23 4.89 5.58
N ARG A 127 -2.78 4.71 4.39
CA ARG A 127 -4.22 4.87 4.14
C ARG A 127 -4.86 3.50 4.10
N VAL A 128 -6.00 3.38 4.78
CA VAL A 128 -6.80 2.16 4.82
C VAL A 128 -8.17 2.41 4.22
N TYR A 129 -8.71 1.36 3.61
CA TYR A 129 -9.98 1.41 2.90
C TYR A 129 -10.86 0.23 3.30
N ARG A 130 -12.17 0.46 3.24
CA ARG A 130 -13.21 -0.57 3.34
C ARG A 130 -14.23 -0.27 2.26
N ASN A 131 -14.55 -1.25 1.41
CA ASN A 131 -15.47 -1.07 0.28
C ASN A 131 -15.10 0.15 -0.58
N SER A 132 -13.80 0.29 -0.90
CA SER A 132 -13.26 1.41 -1.71
C SER A 132 -13.31 2.80 -1.08
N GLN A 133 -13.87 2.94 0.13
CA GLN A 133 -13.93 4.20 0.85
C GLN A 133 -12.79 4.28 1.86
N ARG A 134 -12.17 5.46 1.97
CA ARG A 134 -11.15 5.70 3.00
C ARG A 134 -11.82 5.68 4.37
N VAL A 135 -11.27 4.89 5.29
CA VAL A 135 -11.75 4.79 6.67
C VAL A 135 -10.67 5.28 7.64
N SER A 136 -11.06 5.48 8.90
CA SER A 136 -10.11 5.87 9.93
C SER A 136 -9.12 4.74 10.22
N LEU A 137 -7.83 5.08 10.32
CA LEU A 137 -6.80 4.12 10.67
C LEU A 137 -6.99 3.59 12.09
N SER A 138 -7.37 4.46 13.04
CA SER A 138 -7.63 4.06 14.42
C SER A 138 -8.80 3.07 14.53
N GLU A 139 -9.86 3.26 13.75
CA GLU A 139 -11.00 2.33 13.69
C GLU A 139 -10.56 0.95 13.20
N ILE A 140 -9.73 0.90 12.16
CA ILE A 140 -9.23 -0.36 11.61
C ILE A 140 -8.33 -1.08 12.62
N MET A 141 -7.44 -0.34 13.29
CA MET A 141 -6.54 -0.92 14.29
C MET A 141 -7.29 -1.52 15.48
N LEU A 142 -8.32 -0.85 16.00
CA LEU A 142 -9.13 -1.36 17.11
C LEU A 142 -9.87 -2.66 16.77
N ASN A 143 -10.23 -2.84 15.50
CA ASN A 143 -10.99 -4.00 15.03
C ASN A 143 -10.09 -5.16 14.56
N GLU A 144 -8.91 -4.88 14.04
CA GLU A 144 -8.05 -5.89 13.38
C GLU A 144 -6.82 -6.29 14.19
N LEU A 145 -6.35 -5.44 15.10
CA LEU A 145 -5.19 -5.76 15.93
C LEU A 145 -5.63 -6.34 17.26
N PRO A 146 -4.95 -7.41 17.75
CA PRO A 146 -5.22 -7.95 19.08
C PRO A 146 -5.11 -6.85 20.13
N ARG A 147 -6.08 -6.78 21.05
CA ARG A 147 -6.09 -5.76 22.12
C ARG A 147 -4.78 -5.72 22.93
N VAL A 148 -4.12 -6.87 23.08
CA VAL A 148 -2.82 -6.99 23.79
C VAL A 148 -1.72 -6.18 23.10
N GLU A 149 -1.73 -6.10 21.76
CA GLU A 149 -0.73 -5.33 21.02
C GLU A 149 -1.00 -3.82 21.06
N LEU A 150 -2.20 -3.41 21.48
CA LEU A 150 -2.59 -2.01 21.65
C LEU A 150 -2.36 -1.47 23.07
N GLN A 151 -2.16 -2.35 24.07
CA GLN A 151 -1.99 -1.96 25.49
C GLN A 151 -0.62 -1.34 25.79
N HIS A 152 0.39 -1.58 24.96
CA HIS A 152 1.73 -1.03 25.12
C HIS A 152 2.00 0.20 24.24
N VAL A 153 0.94 0.74 23.62
CA VAL A 153 1.01 1.91 22.76
C VAL A 153 0.37 3.07 23.51
N PRO A 154 1.15 4.10 23.94
CA PRO A 154 0.57 5.29 24.54
C PRO A 154 -0.28 6.02 23.50
N TRP A 155 -1.53 6.29 23.86
CA TRP A 155 -2.54 6.96 23.02
C TRP A 155 -2.47 8.48 23.15
#